data_AF-A0A9E3FLI0-F1
#
_entry.id   AF-A0A9E3FLI0-F1
#
_cell.length_a   1.000
_cell.length_b   1.000
_cell.length_c   1.000
_cell.angle_alpha   90.00
_cell.angle_beta   90.00
_cell.angle_gamma   90.00
#
_symmetry.space_group_name_H-M   'P 1'
#
loop_
_entity.id
_entity.type
_entity.pdbx_description
1 polymer ?
#
loop_
_entity_poly.entity_id
_entity_poly.type
_entity_poly.pdbx_seq_one_letter_code
_entity_poly.pdbx_strand_id
1 'polypeptide(L)'
;MANTFTPTALANGTSNLLVRADAINQTTDLLQAGVVFNDAARISLGLFSTPQNSGNSNPFLSSYTTDIHAVQNDIAAMLAAPGHVTINGNGFKLNATDTAVLTNIQGQLGQLLAAAPQTTNPATLAQADATIHAVQTEILQEIQGDAHLSAALNNVTFMANTGANDVAFQSLPAGNDSTANLAAATAGTSLKVVGEVFNAATVAATGGINANNLGQITTDFIAIEQGLTKILGNATMLTQIEKGETANAAALTTIHLQTVLNQINLQLNKYDGAEANANPTALRGTADNLLDIIDIVQNDAALNVAAGGTGAAGHIGGFAEMPGGLTGTVTKFQDNQAQTNFWAAFLAEANTINAQLTKVANGTGTASQALITQIQNYQHFGAAFDAAQGAVFQGRFDNELNNGTLEADSAAAIKGLMGILHGDQGAALAADKAMLVAAGQGFAADAMDVSGNNIAIGGATYVGSATTVSTATSVHGLAQGTIPVTANPNIANGTGGTATTPPTSTPPTSTPPASTPPTSTGACHSSCGNHHGHGHDHDDHHSSPAVAANTSSHGADVNMHQLMHAEAIAHQMHWA
;
A
#
# COMPACT_ATOMS: atom_id res chain seq x y z
N MET A 1 -17.28 -15.46 -20.28
CA MET A 1 -17.34 -16.92 -20.59
C MET A 1 -18.76 -17.43 -20.29
N ALA A 2 -18.98 -18.51 -19.53
CA ALA A 2 -20.30 -18.74 -18.92
C ALA A 2 -20.33 -17.95 -17.61
N ASN A 3 -21.09 -16.84 -17.56
CA ASN A 3 -21.03 -15.91 -16.43
C ASN A 3 -21.49 -16.60 -15.13
N THR A 4 -20.61 -16.62 -14.12
CA THR A 4 -20.87 -17.22 -12.81
C THR A 4 -21.51 -16.20 -11.86
N PHE A 5 -22.57 -15.55 -12.34
CA PHE A 5 -23.51 -14.74 -11.57
C PHE A 5 -24.39 -15.67 -10.70
N THR A 6 -23.77 -16.41 -9.79
CA THR A 6 -24.48 -17.23 -8.79
C THR A 6 -24.37 -16.55 -7.43
N PRO A 7 -25.43 -16.50 -6.61
CA PRO A 7 -25.37 -15.87 -5.29
C PRO A 7 -24.23 -16.40 -4.42
N THR A 8 -23.92 -17.69 -4.50
CA THR A 8 -22.77 -18.30 -3.79
C THR A 8 -21.42 -17.75 -4.27
N ALA A 9 -21.24 -17.56 -5.58
CA ALA A 9 -19.99 -17.03 -6.13
C ALA A 9 -19.81 -15.53 -5.89
N LEU A 10 -20.92 -14.78 -5.82
CA LEU A 10 -20.92 -13.37 -5.43
C LEU A 10 -20.57 -13.21 -3.94
N ALA A 11 -21.21 -13.99 -3.06
CA ALA A 11 -21.03 -13.91 -1.61
C ALA A 11 -19.69 -14.48 -1.09
N ASN A 12 -18.81 -15.00 -1.96
CA ASN A 12 -17.48 -15.49 -1.59
C ASN A 12 -16.36 -15.02 -2.53
N GLY A 13 -16.60 -14.01 -3.38
CA GLY A 13 -15.60 -13.44 -4.29
C GLY A 13 -15.17 -14.32 -5.46
N THR A 14 -15.71 -15.55 -5.63
CA THR A 14 -15.31 -16.45 -6.72
C THR A 14 -16.08 -16.23 -8.04
N SER A 15 -16.94 -15.21 -8.11
CA SER A 15 -17.64 -14.85 -9.34
C SER A 15 -16.70 -14.21 -10.36
N ASN A 16 -16.80 -14.64 -11.62
CA ASN A 16 -16.04 -14.00 -12.70
C ASN A 16 -16.51 -12.57 -13.02
N LEU A 17 -17.60 -12.09 -12.38
CA LEU A 17 -17.98 -10.69 -12.31
C LEU A 17 -16.84 -9.79 -11.82
N LEU A 18 -15.98 -10.30 -10.92
CA LEU A 18 -14.86 -9.53 -10.36
C LEU A 18 -13.59 -9.63 -11.20
N VAL A 19 -13.57 -10.41 -12.28
CA VAL A 19 -12.40 -10.58 -13.14
C VAL A 19 -12.50 -9.62 -14.33
N ARG A 20 -11.60 -8.64 -14.40
CA ARG A 20 -11.64 -7.55 -15.39
C ARG A 20 -11.83 -8.04 -16.84
N ALA A 21 -11.13 -9.10 -17.22
CA ALA A 21 -11.17 -9.68 -18.56
C ALA A 21 -12.53 -10.33 -18.94
N ASP A 22 -13.36 -10.69 -17.96
CA ASP A 22 -14.76 -11.11 -18.18
C ASP A 22 -15.73 -9.92 -17.99
N ALA A 23 -15.51 -9.05 -16.99
CA ALA A 23 -16.39 -7.95 -16.62
C ALA A 23 -16.57 -6.86 -17.70
N ILE A 24 -15.57 -6.61 -18.55
CA ILE A 24 -15.64 -5.60 -19.63
C ILE A 24 -16.35 -6.08 -20.92
N ASN A 25 -16.90 -7.30 -20.94
CA ASN A 25 -17.61 -7.83 -22.11
C ASN A 25 -19.06 -7.36 -22.14
N GLN A 26 -19.50 -6.77 -23.26
CA GLN A 26 -20.83 -6.17 -23.38
C GLN A 26 -21.97 -7.10 -22.94
N THR A 27 -22.86 -6.57 -22.12
CA THR A 27 -23.98 -7.27 -21.49
C THR A 27 -25.28 -6.46 -21.56
N THR A 28 -26.32 -6.97 -20.89
CA THR A 28 -27.52 -6.20 -20.51
C THR A 28 -27.82 -6.33 -19.01
N ASP A 29 -26.82 -6.75 -18.22
CA ASP A 29 -26.93 -6.88 -16.77
C ASP A 29 -26.45 -5.62 -16.04
N LEU A 30 -27.36 -4.95 -15.32
CA LEU A 30 -27.05 -3.70 -14.62
C LEU A 30 -26.14 -3.93 -13.39
N LEU A 31 -26.09 -5.16 -12.84
CA LEU A 31 -25.11 -5.50 -11.81
C LEU A 31 -23.69 -5.35 -12.38
N GLN A 32 -23.44 -5.93 -13.57
CA GLN A 32 -22.12 -5.92 -14.20
C GLN A 32 -21.67 -4.50 -14.54
N ALA A 33 -22.55 -3.69 -15.14
CA ALA A 33 -22.28 -2.28 -15.41
C ALA A 33 -21.91 -1.50 -14.14
N GLY A 34 -22.58 -1.76 -13.01
CA GLY A 34 -22.25 -1.11 -11.75
C GLY A 34 -20.98 -1.62 -11.07
N VAL A 35 -20.60 -2.90 -11.20
CA VAL A 35 -19.29 -3.39 -10.69
C VAL A 35 -18.13 -2.79 -11.49
N VAL A 36 -18.26 -2.68 -12.81
CA VAL A 36 -17.26 -2.00 -13.65
C VAL A 36 -17.19 -0.51 -13.32
N PHE A 37 -18.31 0.10 -12.90
CA PHE A 37 -18.30 1.48 -12.37
C PHE A 37 -17.62 1.60 -11.00
N ASN A 38 -17.77 0.62 -10.10
CA ASN A 38 -17.06 0.61 -8.80
C ASN A 38 -15.53 0.61 -9.00
N ASP A 39 -15.02 -0.19 -9.93
CA ASP A 39 -13.60 -0.24 -10.29
C ASP A 39 -13.10 1.09 -10.86
N ALA A 40 -13.86 1.68 -11.79
CA ALA A 40 -13.58 3.02 -12.31
C ALA A 40 -13.59 4.09 -11.21
N ALA A 41 -14.47 3.97 -10.21
CA ALA A 41 -14.48 4.86 -9.05
C ALA A 41 -13.23 4.68 -8.18
N ARG A 42 -12.81 3.45 -7.85
CA ARG A 42 -11.61 3.17 -7.03
C ARG A 42 -10.34 3.77 -7.67
N ILE A 43 -10.09 3.50 -8.95
CA ILE A 43 -8.87 3.98 -9.63
C ILE A 43 -8.89 5.47 -10.01
N SER A 44 -10.03 6.15 -9.86
CA SER A 44 -10.12 7.60 -10.09
C SER A 44 -9.42 8.45 -9.03
N LEU A 45 -8.93 7.85 -7.94
CA LEU A 45 -7.99 8.48 -6.99
C LEU A 45 -6.61 8.80 -7.60
N GLY A 46 -6.29 8.35 -8.82
CA GLY A 46 -4.98 8.61 -9.43
C GLY A 46 -4.85 8.16 -10.88
N LEU A 47 -5.33 8.98 -11.83
CA LEU A 47 -5.39 8.63 -13.25
C LEU A 47 -4.06 8.83 -14.00
N PHE A 48 -3.01 8.09 -13.63
CA PHE A 48 -1.74 8.09 -14.36
C PHE A 48 -1.86 7.45 -15.76
N SER A 49 -1.18 8.04 -16.76
CA SER A 49 -1.36 7.73 -18.19
C SER A 49 -0.21 6.96 -18.85
N THR A 50 0.92 6.79 -18.17
CA THR A 50 2.16 6.28 -18.78
C THR A 50 2.76 5.13 -17.96
N PRO A 51 3.13 3.99 -18.58
CA PRO A 51 3.95 2.97 -17.93
C PRO A 51 5.38 3.52 -17.78
N GLN A 52 5.68 4.12 -16.62
CA GLN A 52 6.97 4.78 -16.42
C GLN A 52 8.02 3.78 -15.92
N ASN A 53 8.80 3.28 -16.87
CA ASN A 53 9.92 2.31 -16.75
C ASN A 53 9.54 0.85 -17.04
N SER A 54 10.54 -0.04 -16.98
CA SER A 54 10.41 -1.46 -17.30
C SER A 54 9.68 -2.23 -16.19
N GLY A 55 8.36 -2.11 -16.15
CA GLY A 55 7.46 -2.90 -15.31
C GLY A 55 6.06 -2.88 -15.91
N ASN A 56 5.42 -4.03 -16.04
CA ASN A 56 4.19 -4.19 -16.82
C ASN A 56 2.93 -3.77 -16.02
N SER A 57 2.96 -2.59 -15.41
CA SER A 57 1.80 -1.98 -14.74
C SER A 57 0.87 -1.36 -15.78
N ASN A 58 -0.42 -1.71 -15.72
CA ASN A 58 -1.46 -1.01 -16.49
C ASN A 58 -1.55 0.46 -16.03
N PRO A 59 -1.64 1.44 -16.94
CA PRO A 59 -1.95 2.83 -16.58
C PRO A 59 -3.42 2.97 -16.15
N PHE A 60 -3.69 3.57 -14.98
CA PHE A 60 -5.05 3.71 -14.47
C PHE A 60 -5.96 4.50 -15.41
N LEU A 61 -5.43 5.50 -16.13
CA LEU A 61 -6.20 6.21 -17.18
C LEU A 61 -6.69 5.25 -18.28
N SER A 62 -5.88 4.27 -18.68
CA SER A 62 -6.24 3.29 -19.72
C SER A 62 -7.24 2.26 -19.21
N SER A 63 -7.14 1.89 -17.92
CA SER A 63 -8.17 1.08 -17.27
C SER A 63 -9.48 1.86 -17.20
N TYR A 64 -9.50 3.01 -16.52
CA TYR A 64 -10.66 3.87 -16.32
C TYR A 64 -11.43 4.17 -17.61
N THR A 65 -10.74 4.57 -18.68
CA THR A 65 -11.40 4.85 -19.98
C THR A 65 -11.95 3.59 -20.64
N THR A 66 -11.37 2.40 -20.41
CA THR A 66 -11.96 1.13 -20.83
C THR A 66 -13.22 0.79 -20.04
N ASP A 67 -13.22 1.04 -18.73
CA ASP A 67 -14.35 0.73 -17.83
C ASP A 67 -15.54 1.63 -18.10
N ILE A 68 -15.33 2.95 -18.15
CA ILE A 68 -16.39 3.91 -18.51
C ILE A 68 -16.93 3.61 -19.92
N HIS A 69 -16.11 3.15 -20.87
CA HIS A 69 -16.61 2.67 -22.16
C HIS A 69 -17.43 1.38 -22.06
N ALA A 70 -17.06 0.41 -21.22
CA ALA A 70 -17.84 -0.81 -20.99
C ALA A 70 -19.22 -0.48 -20.39
N VAL A 71 -19.27 0.30 -19.31
CA VAL A 71 -20.53 0.78 -18.69
C VAL A 71 -21.39 1.53 -19.72
N GLN A 72 -20.79 2.38 -20.56
CA GLN A 72 -21.50 3.11 -21.62
C GLN A 72 -22.03 2.19 -22.74
N ASN A 73 -21.36 1.08 -23.03
CA ASN A 73 -21.82 0.08 -24.01
C ASN A 73 -22.94 -0.80 -23.45
N ASP A 74 -22.92 -1.08 -22.14
CA ASP A 74 -23.93 -1.88 -21.45
C ASP A 74 -25.22 -1.08 -21.26
N ILE A 75 -25.13 0.17 -20.79
CA ILE A 75 -26.29 1.06 -20.63
C ILE A 75 -26.90 1.38 -22.00
N ALA A 76 -26.10 1.57 -23.06
CA ALA A 76 -26.61 1.65 -24.43
C ALA A 76 -27.43 0.41 -24.84
N ALA A 77 -26.96 -0.80 -24.51
CA ALA A 77 -27.65 -2.04 -24.83
C ALA A 77 -28.96 -2.18 -24.04
N MET A 78 -28.97 -1.80 -22.75
CA MET A 78 -30.18 -1.77 -21.92
C MET A 78 -31.23 -0.79 -22.45
N LEU A 79 -30.82 0.42 -22.83
CA LEU A 79 -31.72 1.43 -23.41
C LEU A 79 -32.24 1.04 -24.80
N ALA A 80 -31.45 0.30 -25.59
CA ALA A 80 -31.88 -0.23 -26.88
C ALA A 80 -32.83 -1.44 -26.76
N ALA A 81 -32.73 -2.22 -25.67
CA ALA A 81 -33.52 -3.42 -25.43
C ALA A 81 -34.10 -3.47 -23.99
N PRO A 82 -34.96 -2.52 -23.57
CA PRO A 82 -35.39 -2.35 -22.17
C PRO A 82 -36.26 -3.50 -21.62
N GLY A 83 -36.70 -4.43 -22.48
CA GLY A 83 -37.38 -5.68 -22.09
C GLY A 83 -36.43 -6.87 -21.87
N HIS A 84 -35.13 -6.70 -22.05
CA HIS A 84 -34.09 -7.73 -21.92
C HIS A 84 -33.06 -7.46 -20.82
N VAL A 85 -33.19 -6.35 -20.09
CA VAL A 85 -32.29 -5.99 -18.99
C VAL A 85 -32.34 -7.06 -17.90
N THR A 86 -31.20 -7.33 -17.28
CA THR A 86 -31.09 -8.23 -16.14
C THR A 86 -30.41 -7.58 -14.94
N ILE A 87 -30.61 -8.16 -13.77
CA ILE A 87 -29.78 -7.95 -12.58
C ILE A 87 -29.43 -9.35 -12.05
N ASN A 88 -28.13 -9.66 -11.95
CA ASN A 88 -27.65 -10.98 -11.49
C ASN A 88 -28.22 -12.14 -12.34
N GLY A 89 -28.30 -11.94 -13.66
CA GLY A 89 -28.91 -12.88 -14.63
C GLY A 89 -30.44 -12.97 -14.60
N ASN A 90 -31.12 -12.29 -13.67
CA ASN A 90 -32.58 -12.32 -13.53
C ASN A 90 -33.22 -11.16 -14.30
N GLY A 91 -34.29 -11.41 -15.05
CA GLY A 91 -34.98 -10.38 -15.84
C GLY A 91 -35.49 -9.21 -15.00
N PHE A 92 -34.99 -8.02 -15.28
CA PHE A 92 -35.34 -6.77 -14.62
C PHE A 92 -36.06 -5.86 -15.60
N LYS A 93 -37.22 -5.32 -15.23
CA LYS A 93 -38.06 -4.55 -16.14
C LYS A 93 -37.93 -3.06 -15.84
N LEU A 94 -37.21 -2.34 -16.69
CA LEU A 94 -37.11 -0.88 -16.61
C LEU A 94 -38.50 -0.21 -16.62
N ASN A 95 -38.71 0.73 -15.72
CA ASN A 95 -39.81 1.68 -15.74
C ASN A 95 -39.36 3.03 -16.37
N ALA A 96 -40.26 4.01 -16.42
CA ALA A 96 -39.99 5.29 -17.08
C ALA A 96 -38.94 6.15 -16.37
N THR A 97 -38.84 6.06 -15.04
CA THR A 97 -37.81 6.76 -14.25
C THR A 97 -36.44 6.13 -14.48
N ASP A 98 -36.33 4.80 -14.34
CA ASP A 98 -35.12 4.03 -14.64
C ASP A 98 -34.56 4.37 -16.04
N THR A 99 -35.46 4.44 -17.03
CA THR A 99 -35.09 4.74 -18.42
C THR A 99 -34.55 6.16 -18.58
N ALA A 100 -35.09 7.13 -17.82
CA ALA A 100 -34.62 8.51 -17.82
C ALA A 100 -33.24 8.63 -17.14
N VAL A 101 -33.08 8.01 -15.96
CA VAL A 101 -31.81 7.96 -15.22
C VAL A 101 -30.71 7.32 -16.05
N LEU A 102 -30.95 6.14 -16.63
CA LEU A 102 -29.98 5.49 -17.51
C LEU A 102 -29.67 6.33 -18.76
N THR A 103 -30.61 7.14 -19.26
CA THR A 103 -30.37 8.08 -20.37
C THR A 103 -29.48 9.26 -19.97
N ASN A 104 -29.63 9.80 -18.75
CA ASN A 104 -28.75 10.83 -18.20
C ASN A 104 -27.32 10.28 -18.03
N ILE A 105 -27.20 9.12 -17.39
CA ILE A 105 -25.94 8.41 -17.14
C ILE A 105 -25.18 8.14 -18.44
N GLN A 106 -25.88 7.76 -19.52
CA GLN A 106 -25.26 7.59 -20.83
C GLN A 106 -24.55 8.85 -21.35
N GLY A 107 -25.08 10.04 -21.04
CA GLY A 107 -24.46 11.34 -21.33
C GLY A 107 -23.33 11.69 -20.36
N GLN A 108 -23.51 11.44 -19.06
CA GLN A 108 -22.51 11.65 -18.01
C GLN A 108 -21.24 10.82 -18.24
N LEU A 109 -21.36 9.54 -18.61
CA LEU A 109 -20.23 8.69 -19.01
C LEU A 109 -19.46 9.29 -20.20
N GLY A 110 -20.16 9.97 -21.13
CA GLY A 110 -19.54 10.72 -22.22
C GLY A 110 -18.73 11.93 -21.77
N GLN A 111 -19.12 12.58 -20.67
CA GLN A 111 -18.35 13.67 -20.04
C GLN A 111 -17.09 13.12 -19.35
N LEU A 112 -17.21 12.00 -18.63
CA LEU A 112 -16.07 11.32 -18.00
C LEU A 112 -15.00 10.91 -19.02
N LEU A 113 -15.39 10.37 -20.17
CA LEU A 113 -14.50 10.01 -21.28
C LEU A 113 -13.82 11.22 -21.93
N ALA A 114 -14.49 12.38 -21.95
CA ALA A 114 -13.91 13.62 -22.46
C ALA A 114 -12.92 14.26 -21.45
N ALA A 115 -13.20 14.14 -20.15
CA ALA A 115 -12.39 14.70 -19.08
C ALA A 115 -11.12 13.88 -18.80
N ALA A 116 -11.21 12.55 -18.69
CA ALA A 116 -10.10 11.70 -18.24
C ALA A 116 -8.77 11.90 -19.01
N PRO A 117 -8.73 12.04 -20.35
CA PRO A 117 -7.48 12.31 -21.06
C PRO A 117 -6.84 13.69 -20.79
N GLN A 118 -7.53 14.58 -20.06
CA GLN A 118 -7.07 15.94 -19.74
C GLN A 118 -6.46 16.07 -18.34
N THR A 119 -6.52 15.02 -17.50
CA THR A 119 -5.91 15.01 -16.15
C THR A 119 -4.38 15.14 -16.24
N THR A 120 -3.74 14.37 -17.13
CA THR A 120 -2.26 14.34 -17.23
C THR A 120 -1.65 15.53 -18.00
N ASN A 121 -2.27 16.70 -17.89
CA ASN A 121 -1.80 17.97 -18.41
C ASN A 121 -2.09 19.07 -17.36
N PRO A 122 -1.06 19.69 -16.75
CA PRO A 122 -1.24 20.69 -15.68
C PRO A 122 -2.12 21.90 -16.07
N ALA A 123 -2.25 22.20 -17.37
CA ALA A 123 -3.09 23.30 -17.85
C ALA A 123 -4.60 22.96 -17.89
N THR A 124 -4.98 21.68 -17.71
CA THR A 124 -6.38 21.21 -17.79
C THR A 124 -6.80 20.32 -16.60
N LEU A 125 -5.85 19.70 -15.89
CA LEU A 125 -6.02 18.91 -14.66
C LEU A 125 -7.18 19.41 -13.78
N ALA A 126 -7.07 20.63 -13.25
CA ALA A 126 -8.03 21.17 -12.28
C ALA A 126 -9.47 21.35 -12.80
N GLN A 127 -9.70 21.33 -14.12
CA GLN A 127 -11.05 21.24 -14.70
C GLN A 127 -11.45 19.78 -14.98
N ALA A 128 -10.51 18.95 -15.41
CA ALA A 128 -10.73 17.53 -15.71
C ALA A 128 -11.17 16.77 -14.45
N ASP A 129 -10.36 16.86 -13.39
CA ASP A 129 -10.57 16.18 -12.11
C ASP A 129 -11.88 16.61 -11.46
N ALA A 130 -12.15 17.92 -11.43
CA ALA A 130 -13.40 18.47 -10.91
C ALA A 130 -14.64 18.03 -11.72
N THR A 131 -14.48 17.80 -13.03
CA THR A 131 -15.54 17.22 -13.87
C THR A 131 -15.74 15.73 -13.54
N ILE A 132 -14.65 14.99 -13.36
CA ILE A 132 -14.65 13.56 -13.03
C ILE A 132 -15.34 13.33 -11.67
N HIS A 133 -14.86 14.00 -10.62
CA HIS A 133 -15.43 14.01 -9.28
C HIS A 133 -16.94 14.30 -9.29
N ALA A 134 -17.35 15.42 -9.90
CA ALA A 134 -18.74 15.86 -9.90
C ALA A 134 -19.65 14.89 -10.67
N VAL A 135 -19.22 14.43 -11.84
CA VAL A 135 -20.05 13.58 -12.71
C VAL A 135 -20.10 12.13 -12.22
N GLN A 136 -19.04 11.58 -11.62
CA GLN A 136 -19.10 10.29 -10.93
C GLN A 136 -20.08 10.36 -9.74
N THR A 137 -19.98 11.43 -8.95
CA THR A 137 -20.89 11.66 -7.81
C THR A 137 -22.34 11.84 -8.26
N GLU A 138 -22.59 12.52 -9.40
CA GLU A 138 -23.92 12.68 -9.99
C GLU A 138 -24.50 11.33 -10.44
N ILE A 139 -23.73 10.48 -11.13
CA ILE A 139 -24.15 9.11 -11.52
C ILE A 139 -24.55 8.28 -10.28
N LEU A 140 -23.72 8.28 -9.23
CA LEU A 140 -24.01 7.57 -7.98
C LEU A 140 -25.27 8.11 -7.30
N GLN A 141 -25.50 9.42 -7.32
CA GLN A 141 -26.69 10.05 -6.76
C GLN A 141 -27.96 9.76 -7.57
N GLU A 142 -27.89 9.69 -8.90
CA GLU A 142 -29.05 9.32 -9.74
C GLU A 142 -29.46 7.86 -9.54
N ILE A 143 -28.50 6.91 -9.48
CA ILE A 143 -28.79 5.50 -9.20
C ILE A 143 -29.39 5.31 -7.80
N GLN A 144 -28.86 5.99 -6.78
CA GLN A 144 -29.38 5.93 -5.40
C GLN A 144 -30.71 6.68 -5.24
N GLY A 145 -30.95 7.73 -6.03
CA GLY A 145 -32.18 8.51 -6.03
C GLY A 145 -33.36 7.81 -6.67
N ASP A 146 -33.13 6.92 -7.64
CA ASP A 146 -34.16 6.05 -8.18
C ASP A 146 -34.46 4.88 -7.23
N ALA A 147 -35.65 4.90 -6.63
CA ALA A 147 -36.10 3.92 -5.65
C ALA A 147 -36.37 2.51 -6.22
N HIS A 148 -36.37 2.31 -7.54
CA HIS A 148 -36.53 1.01 -8.19
C HIS A 148 -35.17 0.42 -8.58
N LEU A 149 -34.27 1.24 -9.14
CA LEU A 149 -32.87 0.85 -9.41
C LEU A 149 -32.12 0.52 -8.11
N SER A 150 -32.07 1.47 -7.16
CA SER A 150 -31.39 1.28 -5.88
C SER A 150 -31.92 0.07 -5.10
N ALA A 151 -33.25 -0.11 -5.05
CA ALA A 151 -33.84 -1.27 -4.38
C ALA A 151 -33.49 -2.60 -5.06
N ALA A 152 -33.29 -2.63 -6.38
CA ALA A 152 -32.92 -3.85 -7.09
C ALA A 152 -31.42 -4.18 -6.93
N LEU A 153 -30.54 -3.18 -6.98
CA LEU A 153 -29.09 -3.33 -6.83
C LEU A 153 -28.69 -3.61 -5.37
N ASN A 154 -29.28 -2.92 -4.40
CA ASN A 154 -29.00 -3.10 -2.97
C ASN A 154 -29.42 -4.48 -2.42
N ASN A 155 -30.21 -5.25 -3.17
CA ASN A 155 -30.55 -6.65 -2.85
C ASN A 155 -29.54 -7.67 -3.42
N VAL A 156 -28.46 -7.21 -4.09
CA VAL A 156 -27.41 -8.07 -4.64
C VAL A 156 -26.03 -7.57 -4.18
N THR A 157 -25.66 -7.93 -2.95
CA THR A 157 -24.31 -7.73 -2.42
C THR A 157 -23.33 -8.75 -3.02
N PHE A 158 -22.08 -8.36 -3.21
CA PHE A 158 -20.97 -9.24 -3.54
C PHE A 158 -19.74 -8.94 -2.70
N MET A 159 -18.93 -9.95 -2.41
CA MET A 159 -17.69 -9.78 -1.66
C MET A 159 -16.62 -9.21 -2.60
N ALA A 160 -16.23 -7.96 -2.39
CA ALA A 160 -15.20 -7.27 -3.15
C ALA A 160 -13.79 -7.84 -2.86
N ASN A 161 -12.82 -7.46 -3.69
CA ASN A 161 -11.42 -7.86 -3.50
C ASN A 161 -10.77 -7.29 -2.21
N THR A 162 -11.39 -6.29 -1.58
CA THR A 162 -11.03 -5.76 -0.24
C THR A 162 -11.61 -6.56 0.92
N GLY A 163 -12.47 -7.56 0.64
CA GLY A 163 -13.25 -8.27 1.66
C GLY A 163 -14.55 -7.57 2.08
N ALA A 164 -14.77 -6.33 1.63
CA ALA A 164 -16.04 -5.62 1.81
C ALA A 164 -17.21 -6.33 1.12
N ASN A 165 -18.45 -6.03 1.54
CA ASN A 165 -19.66 -6.44 0.82
C ASN A 165 -20.22 -5.23 0.04
N ASP A 166 -19.69 -5.03 -1.16
CA ASP A 166 -20.11 -4.02 -2.13
C ASP A 166 -21.52 -4.30 -2.68
N VAL A 167 -22.15 -3.26 -3.20
CA VAL A 167 -23.24 -3.34 -4.20
C VAL A 167 -22.82 -2.68 -5.51
N ALA A 168 -23.51 -2.97 -6.61
CA ALA A 168 -23.23 -2.33 -7.90
C ALA A 168 -23.62 -0.84 -7.88
N PHE A 169 -22.73 0.04 -8.35
CA PHE A 169 -22.77 1.50 -8.10
C PHE A 169 -22.68 1.83 -6.59
N GLN A 170 -21.66 1.28 -5.93
CA GLN A 170 -21.38 1.46 -4.51
C GLN A 170 -21.18 2.94 -4.16
N SER A 171 -21.88 3.41 -3.12
CA SER A 171 -21.70 4.74 -2.56
C SER A 171 -20.28 4.93 -2.02
N LEU A 172 -19.67 6.09 -2.28
CA LEU A 172 -18.39 6.47 -1.68
C LEU A 172 -18.51 6.59 -0.14
N PRO A 173 -17.39 6.44 0.62
CA PRO A 173 -17.36 6.58 2.07
C PRO A 173 -18.01 7.86 2.61
N ALA A 174 -18.75 7.75 3.71
CA ALA A 174 -19.36 8.90 4.36
C ALA A 174 -18.30 9.71 5.14
N GLY A 175 -17.94 10.89 4.63
CA GLY A 175 -17.02 11.83 5.27
C GLY A 175 -17.70 12.95 6.05
N ASN A 176 -16.95 13.61 6.94
CA ASN A 176 -17.37 14.83 7.65
C ASN A 176 -16.15 15.66 8.07
N ASP A 177 -15.86 16.68 7.26
CA ASP A 177 -14.83 17.73 7.40
C ASP A 177 -15.37 19.03 8.05
N SER A 178 -16.58 19.00 8.63
CA SER A 178 -17.16 20.20 9.23
C SER A 178 -16.26 20.80 10.31
N THR A 179 -16.32 22.11 10.54
CA THR A 179 -15.42 22.83 11.48
C THR A 179 -15.41 22.22 12.90
N ALA A 180 -16.51 21.58 13.32
CA ALA A 180 -16.57 20.85 14.58
C ALA A 180 -15.81 19.51 14.52
N ASN A 181 -15.95 18.75 13.44
CA ASN A 181 -15.21 17.51 13.19
C ASN A 181 -13.71 17.78 13.02
N LEU A 182 -13.31 18.75 12.21
CA LEU A 182 -11.89 19.13 12.06
C LEU A 182 -11.25 19.49 13.40
N ALA A 183 -11.94 20.25 14.26
CA ALA A 183 -11.45 20.56 15.60
C ALA A 183 -11.34 19.32 16.50
N ALA A 184 -12.29 18.38 16.41
CA ALA A 184 -12.32 17.15 17.21
C ALA A 184 -11.34 16.06 16.73
N ALA A 185 -11.08 15.99 15.41
CA ALA A 185 -10.02 15.20 14.78
C ALA A 185 -8.65 15.78 15.15
N THR A 186 -8.43 17.08 14.94
CA THR A 186 -7.22 17.82 15.36
C THR A 186 -6.93 17.60 16.85
N ALA A 187 -7.94 17.56 17.70
CA ALA A 187 -7.79 17.32 19.13
C ALA A 187 -7.49 15.85 19.53
N GLY A 188 -7.55 14.91 18.58
CA GLY A 188 -7.31 13.48 18.82
C GLY A 188 -8.38 12.85 19.73
N THR A 189 -9.64 13.28 19.62
CA THR A 189 -10.70 12.87 20.58
C THR A 189 -11.17 11.42 20.43
N SER A 190 -11.10 10.86 19.22
CA SER A 190 -11.37 9.45 18.91
C SER A 190 -10.82 9.12 17.52
N LEU A 191 -10.46 7.85 17.27
CA LEU A 191 -10.04 7.41 15.93
C LEU A 191 -11.18 7.56 14.91
N LYS A 192 -12.43 7.29 15.31
CA LYS A 192 -13.64 7.52 14.50
C LYS A 192 -13.72 8.92 13.89
N VAL A 193 -13.54 9.98 14.67
CA VAL A 193 -13.66 11.36 14.14
C VAL A 193 -12.46 11.73 13.26
N VAL A 194 -11.27 11.20 13.54
CA VAL A 194 -10.11 11.31 12.64
C VAL A 194 -10.41 10.63 11.30
N GLY A 195 -10.96 9.41 11.31
CA GLY A 195 -11.32 8.67 10.10
C GLY A 195 -12.53 9.24 9.35
N GLU A 196 -13.45 9.95 10.01
CA GLU A 196 -14.53 10.70 9.35
C GLU A 196 -13.98 11.88 8.52
N VAL A 197 -12.93 12.54 9.00
CA VAL A 197 -12.21 13.57 8.24
C VAL A 197 -11.39 12.92 7.11
N PHE A 198 -10.79 11.74 7.34
CA PHE A 198 -10.09 11.00 6.29
C PHE A 198 -11.02 10.60 5.14
N ASN A 199 -12.21 10.07 5.44
CA ASN A 199 -13.23 9.77 4.45
C ASN A 199 -13.58 11.01 3.60
N ALA A 200 -13.64 12.21 4.21
CA ALA A 200 -13.92 13.44 3.49
C ALA A 200 -12.77 13.83 2.53
N ALA A 201 -11.52 13.76 3.00
CA ALA A 201 -10.34 14.01 2.17
C ALA A 201 -10.24 13.05 0.98
N THR A 202 -10.44 11.74 1.20
CA THR A 202 -10.38 10.72 0.14
C THR A 202 -11.54 10.84 -0.87
N VAL A 203 -12.74 11.26 -0.42
CA VAL A 203 -13.84 11.61 -1.32
C VAL A 203 -13.50 12.88 -2.12
N ALA A 204 -12.94 13.91 -1.49
CA ALA A 204 -12.51 15.13 -2.17
C ALA A 204 -11.36 14.88 -3.19
N ALA A 205 -10.53 13.85 -2.97
CA ALA A 205 -9.50 13.37 -3.88
C ALA A 205 -10.02 12.41 -4.98
N THR A 206 -11.27 11.92 -4.88
CA THR A 206 -11.86 11.07 -5.92
C THR A 206 -12.02 11.86 -7.21
N GLY A 207 -11.26 11.50 -8.25
CA GLY A 207 -11.13 12.22 -9.51
C GLY A 207 -9.79 12.96 -9.70
N GLY A 208 -8.98 13.10 -8.64
CA GLY A 208 -7.65 13.71 -8.65
C GLY A 208 -7.48 14.93 -7.74
N ILE A 209 -6.30 15.08 -7.15
CA ILE A 209 -5.90 16.26 -6.35
C ILE A 209 -5.40 17.36 -7.28
N ASN A 210 -5.98 18.55 -7.15
CA ASN A 210 -5.75 19.70 -8.00
C ASN A 210 -5.87 21.04 -7.25
N ALA A 211 -5.57 22.15 -7.94
CA ALA A 211 -5.54 23.48 -7.34
C ALA A 211 -6.86 23.97 -6.69
N ASN A 212 -8.01 23.32 -6.96
CA ASN A 212 -9.30 23.68 -6.37
C ASN A 212 -9.60 22.95 -5.04
N ASN A 213 -9.25 21.66 -4.92
CA ASN A 213 -9.51 20.82 -3.72
C ASN A 213 -8.30 20.70 -2.79
N LEU A 214 -7.06 20.89 -3.27
CA LEU A 214 -5.82 20.81 -2.48
C LEU A 214 -5.88 21.55 -1.14
N GLY A 215 -6.44 22.76 -1.10
CA GLY A 215 -6.53 23.55 0.15
C GLY A 215 -7.45 22.95 1.22
N GLN A 216 -8.46 22.18 0.83
CA GLN A 216 -9.32 21.41 1.72
C GLN A 216 -8.59 20.14 2.16
N ILE A 217 -8.12 19.35 1.20
CA ILE A 217 -7.43 18.06 1.44
C ILE A 217 -6.22 18.21 2.36
N THR A 218 -5.37 19.21 2.15
CA THR A 218 -4.24 19.51 3.05
C THR A 218 -4.70 19.98 4.44
N THR A 219 -5.83 20.68 4.56
CA THR A 219 -6.39 21.06 5.88
C THR A 219 -6.87 19.82 6.65
N ASP A 220 -7.54 18.90 5.95
CA ASP A 220 -8.06 17.65 6.49
C ASP A 220 -6.93 16.72 6.92
N PHE A 221 -5.92 16.51 6.06
CA PHE A 221 -4.76 15.69 6.40
C PHE A 221 -3.90 16.28 7.53
N ILE A 222 -3.78 17.61 7.67
CA ILE A 222 -3.13 18.23 8.85
C ILE A 222 -3.95 17.98 10.13
N ALA A 223 -5.29 17.99 10.06
CA ALA A 223 -6.13 17.63 11.21
C ALA A 223 -5.99 16.15 11.59
N ILE A 224 -5.82 15.27 10.60
CA ILE A 224 -5.59 13.83 10.78
C ILE A 224 -4.20 13.56 11.37
N GLU A 225 -3.13 14.12 10.81
CA GLU A 225 -1.75 14.04 11.30
C GLU A 225 -1.67 14.40 12.80
N GLN A 226 -2.25 15.54 13.18
CA GLN A 226 -2.29 16.00 14.57
C GLN A 226 -3.18 15.13 15.46
N GLY A 227 -4.25 14.56 14.91
CA GLY A 227 -5.15 13.64 15.62
C GLY A 227 -4.45 12.32 15.95
N LEU A 228 -3.90 11.65 14.93
CA LEU A 228 -3.14 10.41 15.06
C LEU A 228 -1.96 10.57 16.02
N THR A 229 -1.18 11.64 15.88
CA THR A 229 -0.06 11.99 16.80
C THR A 229 -0.53 12.07 18.27
N LYS A 230 -1.72 12.62 18.53
CA LYS A 230 -2.29 12.72 19.88
C LYS A 230 -2.84 11.40 20.40
N ILE A 231 -3.34 10.51 19.52
CA ILE A 231 -3.80 9.16 19.90
C ILE A 231 -2.58 8.29 20.24
N LEU A 232 -1.55 8.26 19.40
CA LEU A 232 -0.28 7.56 19.64
C LEU A 232 0.44 8.09 20.90
N GLY A 233 0.35 9.39 21.17
CA GLY A 233 0.83 10.00 22.42
C GLY A 233 -0.02 9.71 23.67
N ASN A 234 -1.16 9.02 23.53
CA ASN A 234 -2.14 8.84 24.61
C ASN A 234 -2.37 7.35 24.92
N ALA A 235 -1.56 6.81 25.84
CA ALA A 235 -1.67 5.44 26.33
C ALA A 235 -3.08 5.05 26.84
N THR A 236 -3.90 6.01 27.33
CA THR A 236 -5.27 5.72 27.75
C THR A 236 -6.21 5.47 26.57
N MET A 237 -5.93 6.04 25.40
CA MET A 237 -6.67 5.75 24.17
C MET A 237 -6.17 4.48 23.49
N LEU A 238 -4.85 4.25 23.42
CA LEU A 238 -4.30 2.99 22.92
C LEU A 238 -4.90 1.79 23.69
N THR A 239 -4.90 1.80 25.03
CA THR A 239 -5.54 0.77 25.87
C THR A 239 -7.07 0.64 25.66
N GLN A 240 -7.74 1.61 25.03
CA GLN A 240 -9.16 1.52 24.66
C GLN A 240 -9.38 0.93 23.26
N ILE A 241 -8.42 1.15 22.34
CA ILE A 241 -8.38 0.58 21.00
C ILE A 241 -8.01 -0.91 21.10
N GLU A 242 -6.88 -1.20 21.75
CA GLU A 242 -6.25 -2.52 21.96
C GLU A 242 -7.05 -3.47 22.89
N LYS A 243 -8.33 -3.16 23.14
CA LYS A 243 -9.08 -3.66 24.30
C LYS A 243 -9.62 -5.07 24.08
N GLY A 244 -8.87 -6.05 24.58
CA GLY A 244 -9.20 -7.47 24.56
C GLY A 244 -8.19 -8.31 23.76
N GLU A 245 -7.19 -7.64 23.20
CA GLU A 245 -6.14 -8.25 22.40
C GLU A 245 -5.08 -8.98 23.24
N THR A 246 -4.24 -9.75 22.55
CA THR A 246 -2.96 -10.20 23.13
C THR A 246 -1.93 -9.06 23.08
N ALA A 247 -0.93 -9.07 23.94
CA ALA A 247 0.10 -8.02 23.96
C ALA A 247 0.80 -7.83 22.60
N ASN A 248 1.01 -8.91 21.83
CA ASN A 248 1.62 -8.84 20.51
C ASN A 248 0.69 -8.20 19.46
N ALA A 249 -0.62 -8.49 19.54
CA ALA A 249 -1.62 -7.91 18.64
C ALA A 249 -1.81 -6.40 18.95
N ALA A 250 -1.95 -6.03 20.23
CA ALA A 250 -1.96 -4.64 20.67
C ALA A 250 -0.72 -3.85 20.19
N ALA A 251 0.47 -4.45 20.29
CA ALA A 251 1.70 -3.84 19.78
C ALA A 251 1.69 -3.68 18.24
N LEU A 252 1.07 -4.61 17.50
CA LEU A 252 0.90 -4.54 16.05
C LEU A 252 -0.14 -3.46 15.66
N THR A 253 -1.26 -3.36 16.36
CA THR A 253 -2.27 -2.31 16.20
C THR A 253 -1.71 -0.90 16.47
N THR A 254 -0.83 -0.76 17.46
CA THR A 254 -0.04 0.48 17.66
C THR A 254 0.95 0.74 16.51
N ILE A 255 1.55 -0.30 15.90
CA ILE A 255 2.40 -0.15 14.70
C ILE A 255 1.56 0.28 13.48
N HIS A 256 0.43 -0.37 13.19
CA HIS A 256 -0.48 0.01 12.11
C HIS A 256 -0.91 1.49 12.21
N LEU A 257 -1.24 1.96 13.42
CA LEU A 257 -1.60 3.35 13.65
C LEU A 257 -0.42 4.32 13.41
N GLN A 258 0.82 3.89 13.66
CA GLN A 258 2.04 4.64 13.32
C GLN A 258 2.30 4.62 11.80
N THR A 259 2.07 3.50 11.11
CA THR A 259 2.14 3.41 9.63
C THR A 259 1.18 4.40 8.98
N VAL A 260 -0.08 4.45 9.42
CA VAL A 260 -1.06 5.42 8.91
C VAL A 260 -0.61 6.87 9.16
N LEU A 261 0.00 7.19 10.31
CA LEU A 261 0.59 8.52 10.53
C LEU A 261 1.77 8.81 9.59
N ASN A 262 2.62 7.82 9.30
CA ASN A 262 3.73 7.98 8.36
C ASN A 262 3.22 8.23 6.92
N GLN A 263 2.21 7.48 6.49
CA GLN A 263 1.58 7.56 5.17
C GLN A 263 0.76 8.86 4.97
N ILE A 264 0.11 9.38 6.02
CA ILE A 264 -0.48 10.73 6.01
C ILE A 264 0.61 11.81 5.85
N ASN A 265 1.78 11.62 6.47
CA ASN A 265 2.93 12.51 6.26
C ASN A 265 3.50 12.38 4.84
N LEU A 266 3.56 11.18 4.26
CA LEU A 266 3.95 10.95 2.86
C LEU A 266 3.01 11.69 1.90
N GLN A 267 1.69 11.58 2.12
CA GLN A 267 0.65 12.27 1.34
C GLN A 267 0.87 13.79 1.33
N LEU A 268 0.93 14.40 2.52
CA LEU A 268 1.12 15.85 2.72
C LEU A 268 2.44 16.38 2.13
N ASN A 269 3.54 15.65 2.31
CA ASN A 269 4.88 16.17 2.01
C ASN A 269 5.41 15.76 0.61
N LYS A 270 4.90 14.68 0.01
CA LYS A 270 5.38 14.15 -1.29
C LYS A 270 4.32 14.21 -2.40
N TYR A 271 3.05 13.94 -2.11
CA TYR A 271 2.06 13.68 -3.15
C TYR A 271 1.09 14.84 -3.42
N ASP A 272 0.34 15.32 -2.44
CA ASP A 272 -0.72 16.36 -2.58
C ASP A 272 -0.33 17.50 -3.56
N GLY A 273 0.76 18.20 -3.24
CA GLY A 273 1.23 19.34 -4.03
C GLY A 273 1.88 18.97 -5.37
N ALA A 274 2.33 17.73 -5.53
CA ALA A 274 2.92 17.23 -6.77
C ALA A 274 1.85 16.71 -7.75
N GLU A 275 0.83 16.02 -7.25
CA GLU A 275 -0.32 15.56 -8.02
C GLU A 275 -1.11 16.75 -8.57
N ALA A 276 -1.29 17.81 -7.77
CA ALA A 276 -1.87 19.08 -8.20
C ALA A 276 -1.09 19.81 -9.32
N ASN A 277 0.07 19.27 -9.73
CA ASN A 277 0.87 19.67 -10.87
C ASN A 277 1.04 18.53 -11.91
N ALA A 278 0.11 17.57 -11.92
CA ALA A 278 0.07 16.36 -12.73
C ALA A 278 1.36 15.50 -12.70
N ASN A 279 2.03 15.43 -11.54
CA ASN A 279 3.24 14.61 -11.39
C ASN A 279 2.90 13.10 -11.48
N PRO A 280 3.50 12.34 -12.42
CA PRO A 280 3.17 10.91 -12.59
C PRO A 280 3.53 10.00 -11.41
N THR A 281 4.53 10.36 -10.60
CA THR A 281 4.85 9.64 -9.35
C THR A 281 3.70 9.82 -8.35
N ALA A 282 3.22 11.04 -8.18
CA ALA A 282 2.16 11.36 -7.22
C ALA A 282 0.78 10.87 -7.68
N LEU A 283 0.47 10.96 -8.98
CA LEU A 283 -0.75 10.37 -9.56
C LEU A 283 -0.85 8.84 -9.37
N ARG A 284 0.27 8.14 -9.12
CA ARG A 284 0.26 6.74 -8.70
C ARG A 284 0.31 6.62 -7.17
N GLY A 285 1.17 7.41 -6.53
CA GLY A 285 1.40 7.43 -5.09
C GLY A 285 0.16 7.75 -4.25
N THR A 286 -0.65 8.75 -4.60
CA THR A 286 -1.90 9.06 -3.89
C THR A 286 -2.87 7.88 -3.94
N ALA A 287 -3.00 7.21 -5.10
CA ALA A 287 -3.93 6.10 -5.25
C ALA A 287 -3.50 4.86 -4.44
N ASP A 288 -2.20 4.52 -4.41
CA ASP A 288 -1.70 3.45 -3.53
C ASP A 288 -1.85 3.87 -2.06
N ASN A 289 -1.28 5.01 -1.67
CA ASN A 289 -1.17 5.46 -0.28
C ASN A 289 -2.53 5.72 0.40
N LEU A 290 -3.53 6.27 -0.30
CA LEU A 290 -4.86 6.48 0.29
C LEU A 290 -5.67 5.18 0.39
N LEU A 291 -5.42 4.19 -0.46
CA LEU A 291 -6.08 2.88 -0.38
C LEU A 291 -5.38 1.97 0.63
N ASP A 292 -4.05 2.06 0.76
CA ASP A 292 -3.28 1.33 1.77
C ASP A 292 -3.63 1.78 3.20
N ILE A 293 -3.79 3.09 3.44
CA ILE A 293 -4.31 3.62 4.72
C ILE A 293 -5.70 3.01 5.06
N ILE A 294 -6.56 2.77 4.05
CA ILE A 294 -7.86 2.11 4.25
C ILE A 294 -7.64 0.64 4.58
N ASP A 295 -6.92 -0.10 3.73
CA ASP A 295 -6.65 -1.53 3.89
C ASP A 295 -6.03 -1.83 5.27
N ILE A 296 -5.08 -1.02 5.76
CA ILE A 296 -4.47 -1.15 7.10
C ILE A 296 -5.51 -1.02 8.22
N VAL A 297 -6.37 0.00 8.17
CA VAL A 297 -7.39 0.23 9.21
C VAL A 297 -8.57 -0.73 9.10
N GLN A 298 -8.90 -1.20 7.89
CA GLN A 298 -10.02 -2.11 7.66
C GLN A 298 -9.70 -3.57 8.00
N ASN A 299 -8.45 -4.00 7.79
CA ASN A 299 -8.00 -5.35 8.15
C ASN A 299 -7.53 -5.47 9.62
N ASP A 300 -7.15 -4.38 10.28
CA ASP A 300 -6.97 -4.36 11.73
C ASP A 300 -8.34 -4.24 12.44
N ALA A 301 -8.81 -5.32 13.06
CA ALA A 301 -10.12 -5.36 13.71
C ALA A 301 -10.26 -4.39 14.90
N ALA A 302 -9.17 -4.02 15.57
CA ALA A 302 -9.18 -3.08 16.70
C ALA A 302 -9.25 -1.63 16.20
N LEU A 303 -8.46 -1.27 15.17
CA LEU A 303 -8.58 0.02 14.49
C LEU A 303 -9.94 0.19 13.82
N ASN A 304 -10.44 -0.82 13.12
CA ASN A 304 -11.75 -0.83 12.49
C ASN A 304 -12.88 -0.51 13.48
N VAL A 305 -12.92 -1.20 14.63
CA VAL A 305 -13.92 -0.94 15.70
C VAL A 305 -13.71 0.45 16.33
N ALA A 306 -12.47 0.89 16.56
CA ALA A 306 -12.18 2.21 17.11
C ALA A 306 -12.49 3.37 16.13
N ALA A 307 -12.44 3.10 14.82
CA ALA A 307 -12.91 3.97 13.75
C ALA A 307 -14.44 3.94 13.59
N GLY A 308 -15.15 3.06 14.31
CA GLY A 308 -16.61 2.95 14.31
C GLY A 308 -17.19 2.01 13.26
N GLY A 309 -16.37 1.11 12.70
CA GLY A 309 -16.80 0.00 11.86
C GLY A 309 -17.30 -1.21 12.66
N THR A 310 -17.06 -2.42 12.14
CA THR A 310 -17.64 -3.67 12.67
C THR A 310 -16.63 -4.70 13.19
N GLY A 311 -15.33 -4.44 13.01
CA GLY A 311 -14.25 -5.42 13.19
C GLY A 311 -13.95 -6.24 11.93
N ALA A 312 -14.44 -5.79 10.77
CA ALA A 312 -14.20 -6.36 9.45
C ALA A 312 -14.38 -5.26 8.38
N ALA A 313 -13.74 -5.44 7.22
CA ALA A 313 -13.73 -4.48 6.12
C ALA A 313 -15.14 -4.09 5.63
N GLY A 314 -15.37 -2.79 5.42
CA GLY A 314 -16.61 -2.30 4.80
C GLY A 314 -16.82 -0.79 4.86
N HIS A 315 -17.95 -0.36 4.28
CA HIS A 315 -18.27 1.05 4.03
C HIS A 315 -18.86 1.79 5.26
N ILE A 316 -18.49 1.39 6.49
CA ILE A 316 -19.04 1.94 7.74
C ILE A 316 -17.90 2.33 8.69
N GLY A 317 -17.97 3.55 9.22
CA GLY A 317 -16.97 4.12 10.12
C GLY A 317 -16.09 5.16 9.43
N GLY A 318 -15.03 5.57 10.11
CA GLY A 318 -13.93 6.31 9.49
C GLY A 318 -12.91 5.36 8.84
N PHE A 319 -12.09 5.87 7.91
CA PHE A 319 -11.20 5.06 7.06
C PHE A 319 -11.96 3.93 6.34
N ALA A 320 -13.19 4.20 5.90
CA ALA A 320 -14.10 3.18 5.38
C ALA A 320 -13.82 2.83 3.92
N GLU A 321 -14.18 1.61 3.53
CA GLU A 321 -13.88 1.04 2.21
C GLU A 321 -14.41 1.89 1.05
N MET A 322 -13.51 2.30 0.16
CA MET A 322 -13.83 2.73 -1.19
C MET A 322 -14.45 1.55 -1.97
N PRO A 323 -15.22 1.81 -3.05
CA PRO A 323 -15.74 0.76 -3.92
C PRO A 323 -14.67 -0.27 -4.35
N GLY A 324 -15.09 -1.52 -4.52
CA GLY A 324 -14.21 -2.64 -4.88
C GLY A 324 -13.68 -2.56 -6.31
N GLY A 325 -12.37 -2.80 -6.48
CA GLY A 325 -11.71 -2.92 -7.79
C GLY A 325 -11.86 -4.32 -8.40
N LEU A 326 -11.68 -4.41 -9.72
CA LEU A 326 -11.67 -5.66 -10.50
C LEU A 326 -10.30 -6.33 -10.47
N THR A 327 -10.27 -7.64 -10.28
CA THR A 327 -9.07 -8.46 -10.37
C THR A 327 -8.46 -8.33 -11.78
N GLY A 328 -7.23 -7.82 -11.84
CA GLY A 328 -6.53 -7.55 -13.10
C GLY A 328 -6.65 -6.12 -13.63
N THR A 329 -7.35 -5.21 -12.93
CA THR A 329 -7.16 -3.75 -13.10
C THR A 329 -5.71 -3.41 -12.79
N VAL A 330 -5.26 -3.80 -11.59
CA VAL A 330 -3.85 -3.77 -11.21
C VAL A 330 -3.21 -5.14 -11.37
N THR A 331 -1.93 -5.07 -11.70
CA THR A 331 -1.09 -6.17 -12.18
C THR A 331 0.22 -6.14 -11.43
N LYS A 332 0.75 -7.33 -11.12
CA LYS A 332 2.06 -7.48 -10.48
C LYS A 332 3.16 -6.74 -11.26
N PHE A 333 4.04 -6.06 -10.54
CA PHE A 333 5.15 -5.33 -11.15
C PHE A 333 6.19 -6.32 -11.70
N GLN A 334 6.56 -6.20 -12.98
CA GLN A 334 7.59 -7.05 -13.58
C GLN A 334 8.97 -6.43 -13.36
N ASP A 335 9.81 -7.09 -12.58
CA ASP A 335 11.13 -6.60 -12.23
C ASP A 335 12.16 -6.75 -13.35
N ASN A 336 13.11 -5.82 -13.39
CA ASN A 336 14.42 -5.99 -14.01
C ASN A 336 15.40 -6.74 -13.06
N GLN A 337 16.64 -6.98 -13.49
CA GLN A 337 17.61 -7.75 -12.67
C GLN A 337 18.03 -7.02 -11.38
N ALA A 338 18.10 -5.68 -11.37
CA ALA A 338 18.47 -4.92 -10.18
C ALA A 338 17.37 -4.96 -9.13
N GLN A 339 16.11 -4.78 -9.56
CA GLN A 339 14.92 -4.99 -8.73
C GLN A 339 14.82 -6.46 -8.26
N THR A 340 15.14 -7.42 -9.13
CA THR A 340 15.17 -8.85 -8.75
C THR A 340 16.17 -9.13 -7.63
N ASN A 341 17.38 -8.56 -7.73
CA ASN A 341 18.43 -8.68 -6.74
C ASN A 341 18.07 -7.95 -5.43
N PHE A 342 17.45 -6.77 -5.53
CA PHE A 342 16.99 -5.98 -4.40
C PHE A 342 15.94 -6.73 -3.58
N TRP A 343 14.81 -7.10 -4.18
CA TRP A 343 13.73 -7.76 -3.45
C TRP A 343 14.15 -9.10 -2.86
N ALA A 344 14.98 -9.88 -3.57
CA ALA A 344 15.52 -11.13 -3.04
C ALA A 344 16.46 -10.94 -1.84
N ALA A 345 17.16 -9.81 -1.73
CA ALA A 345 17.98 -9.45 -0.57
C ALA A 345 17.12 -8.87 0.57
N PHE A 346 16.21 -7.96 0.24
CA PHE A 346 15.25 -7.33 1.16
C PHE A 346 14.43 -8.41 1.90
N LEU A 347 13.79 -9.31 1.14
CA LEU A 347 12.99 -10.41 1.65
C LEU A 347 13.78 -11.41 2.51
N ALA A 348 14.99 -11.76 2.09
CA ALA A 348 15.84 -12.67 2.83
C ALA A 348 16.32 -12.05 4.16
N GLU A 349 16.50 -10.73 4.18
CA GLU A 349 16.89 -9.99 5.38
C GLU A 349 15.70 -9.80 6.34
N ALA A 350 14.51 -9.43 5.85
CA ALA A 350 13.28 -9.33 6.63
C ALA A 350 13.00 -10.60 7.45
N ASN A 351 12.99 -11.76 6.76
CA ASN A 351 12.79 -13.06 7.41
C ASN A 351 13.93 -13.40 8.39
N THR A 352 15.16 -12.94 8.13
CA THR A 352 16.31 -13.12 9.03
C THR A 352 16.19 -12.26 10.29
N ILE A 353 15.80 -10.99 10.14
CA ILE A 353 15.56 -10.04 11.24
C ILE A 353 14.39 -10.52 12.11
N ASN A 354 13.26 -10.93 11.54
CA ASN A 354 12.16 -11.56 12.28
C ASN A 354 12.67 -12.76 13.11
N ALA A 355 13.43 -13.66 12.48
CA ALA A 355 13.99 -14.82 13.17
C ALA A 355 15.08 -14.47 14.22
N GLN A 356 15.62 -13.24 14.23
CA GLN A 356 16.48 -12.72 15.30
C GLN A 356 15.63 -12.08 16.42
N LEU A 357 14.69 -11.19 16.08
CA LEU A 357 13.77 -10.54 17.01
C LEU A 357 12.96 -11.55 17.83
N THR A 358 12.39 -12.56 17.15
CA THR A 358 11.68 -13.68 17.79
C THR A 358 12.54 -14.42 18.81
N LYS A 359 13.86 -14.56 18.59
CA LYS A 359 14.77 -15.19 19.57
C LYS A 359 15.02 -14.28 20.78
N VAL A 360 15.19 -12.97 20.56
CA VAL A 360 15.33 -11.99 21.65
C VAL A 360 14.06 -11.93 22.50
N ALA A 361 12.89 -11.87 21.87
CA ALA A 361 11.59 -11.88 22.54
C ALA A 361 11.42 -13.13 23.43
N ASN A 362 11.76 -14.30 22.90
CA ASN A 362 11.72 -15.58 23.63
C ASN A 362 12.90 -15.81 24.60
N GLY A 363 13.87 -14.89 24.71
CA GLY A 363 15.03 -15.04 25.59
C GLY A 363 16.03 -16.12 25.17
N THR A 364 15.98 -16.58 23.92
CA THR A 364 16.93 -17.52 23.31
C THR A 364 17.99 -16.84 22.43
N GLY A 365 17.86 -15.52 22.26
CA GLY A 365 18.87 -14.61 21.69
C GLY A 365 19.01 -13.35 22.55
N THR A 366 19.98 -12.51 22.22
CA THR A 366 20.35 -11.33 23.00
C THR A 366 20.10 -10.05 22.21
N ALA A 367 19.42 -9.06 22.80
CA ALA A 367 19.34 -7.72 22.23
C ALA A 367 20.76 -7.14 22.09
N SER A 368 21.05 -6.44 20.99
CA SER A 368 22.39 -5.92 20.74
C SER A 368 22.39 -4.72 19.80
N GLN A 369 23.38 -3.85 19.97
CA GLN A 369 23.60 -2.72 19.07
C GLN A 369 23.84 -3.16 17.61
N ALA A 370 24.42 -4.35 17.41
CA ALA A 370 24.62 -4.92 16.08
C ALA A 370 23.28 -5.22 15.37
N LEU A 371 22.27 -5.74 16.10
CA LEU A 371 20.94 -5.98 15.55
C LEU A 371 20.17 -4.67 15.28
N ILE A 372 20.30 -3.68 16.17
CA ILE A 372 19.77 -2.32 15.94
C ILE A 372 20.35 -1.73 14.64
N THR A 373 21.67 -1.80 14.46
CA THR A 373 22.33 -1.29 13.25
C THR A 373 22.02 -2.13 12.00
N GLN A 374 21.76 -3.44 12.14
CA GLN A 374 21.26 -4.27 11.05
C GLN A 374 19.88 -3.79 10.56
N ILE A 375 18.95 -3.51 11.48
CA ILE A 375 17.62 -2.97 11.17
C ILE A 375 17.72 -1.57 10.54
N GLN A 376 18.58 -0.68 11.07
CA GLN A 376 18.83 0.64 10.50
C GLN A 376 19.39 0.57 9.06
N ASN A 377 20.30 -0.37 8.78
CA ASN A 377 20.82 -0.60 7.44
C ASN A 377 19.74 -1.16 6.49
N TYR A 378 18.87 -2.03 6.99
CA TYR A 378 17.76 -2.62 6.25
C TYR A 378 16.70 -1.57 5.86
N GLN A 379 16.28 -0.72 6.80
CA GLN A 379 15.42 0.44 6.54
C GLN A 379 16.04 1.38 5.50
N HIS A 380 17.31 1.76 5.70
CA HIS A 380 18.01 2.66 4.78
C HIS A 380 18.18 2.06 3.37
N PHE A 381 18.37 0.74 3.25
CA PHE A 381 18.45 0.04 1.98
C PHE A 381 17.14 0.08 1.19
N GLY A 382 16.00 -0.06 1.86
CA GLY A 382 14.67 0.12 1.25
C GLY A 382 14.54 1.51 0.63
N ALA A 383 14.54 2.54 1.47
CA ALA A 383 14.39 3.93 1.04
C ALA A 383 15.44 4.38 0.00
N ALA A 384 16.71 3.96 0.14
CA ALA A 384 17.76 4.33 -0.82
C ALA A 384 17.65 3.60 -2.17
N PHE A 385 17.07 2.40 -2.22
CA PHE A 385 16.79 1.71 -3.49
C PHE A 385 15.59 2.33 -4.19
N ASP A 386 14.52 2.59 -3.45
CA ASP A 386 13.31 3.26 -3.95
C ASP A 386 13.63 4.64 -4.55
N ALA A 387 14.35 5.47 -3.79
CA ALA A 387 14.84 6.78 -4.22
C ALA A 387 15.64 6.73 -5.54
N ALA A 388 16.18 5.56 -5.92
CA ALA A 388 16.94 5.33 -7.15
C ALA A 388 16.13 4.72 -8.32
N GLN A 389 14.92 4.18 -8.12
CA GLN A 389 14.14 3.55 -9.21
C GLN A 389 13.30 4.53 -10.04
N GLY A 390 12.85 5.63 -9.43
CA GLY A 390 12.00 6.63 -10.10
C GLY A 390 10.52 6.25 -10.25
N ALA A 391 9.79 7.08 -10.99
CA ALA A 391 8.35 7.36 -10.85
C ALA A 391 7.42 6.21 -10.43
N VAL A 392 7.09 5.26 -11.31
CA VAL A 392 6.04 4.25 -11.02
C VAL A 392 6.53 3.14 -10.07
N PHE A 393 7.83 3.04 -9.80
CA PHE A 393 8.31 2.25 -8.66
C PHE A 393 8.09 3.02 -7.37
N GLN A 394 8.50 4.30 -7.31
CA GLN A 394 8.34 5.16 -6.13
C GLN A 394 6.88 5.30 -5.68
N GLY A 395 5.99 5.69 -6.59
CA GLY A 395 4.55 5.76 -6.30
C GLY A 395 3.89 4.41 -6.00
N ARG A 396 4.63 3.29 -6.07
CA ARG A 396 4.18 1.94 -5.70
C ARG A 396 4.94 1.36 -4.50
N PHE A 397 6.01 2.00 -4.03
CA PHE A 397 6.86 1.40 -2.98
C PHE A 397 7.36 2.40 -1.93
N ASP A 398 6.91 3.67 -1.97
CA ASP A 398 7.11 4.62 -0.88
C ASP A 398 6.38 4.21 0.40
N ASN A 399 5.10 3.86 0.30
CA ASN A 399 4.21 3.60 1.44
C ASN A 399 4.58 2.30 2.21
N GLU A 400 5.49 1.48 1.68
CA GLU A 400 6.25 0.48 2.45
C GLU A 400 7.68 0.96 2.75
N LEU A 401 8.50 1.29 1.73
CA LEU A 401 9.95 1.44 1.87
C LEU A 401 10.45 2.80 2.40
N ASN A 402 9.65 3.86 2.27
CA ASN A 402 10.06 5.25 2.46
C ASN A 402 8.91 6.11 3.05
N ASN A 403 8.86 6.17 4.38
CA ASN A 403 7.81 6.81 5.19
C ASN A 403 6.49 6.00 5.28
N GLY A 404 6.60 4.70 5.56
CA GLY A 404 5.47 3.81 5.76
C GLY A 404 5.76 2.61 6.68
N THR A 405 5.38 1.39 6.27
CA THR A 405 5.45 0.16 7.10
C THR A 405 6.87 -0.11 7.62
N LEU A 406 7.86 -0.14 6.73
CA LEU A 406 9.26 -0.43 7.04
C LEU A 406 9.85 0.52 8.09
N GLU A 407 9.38 1.77 8.13
CA GLU A 407 9.78 2.75 9.15
C GLU A 407 9.09 2.50 10.49
N ALA A 408 7.78 2.19 10.49
CA ALA A 408 7.04 1.89 11.71
C ALA A 408 7.58 0.63 12.41
N ASP A 409 7.82 -0.44 11.66
CA ASP A 409 8.42 -1.68 12.18
C ASP A 409 9.87 -1.47 12.65
N SER A 410 10.68 -0.74 11.87
CA SER A 410 12.06 -0.41 12.27
C SER A 410 12.09 0.41 13.57
N ALA A 411 11.22 1.41 13.70
CA ALA A 411 11.10 2.20 14.92
C ALA A 411 10.67 1.33 16.12
N ALA A 412 9.67 0.46 15.95
CA ALA A 412 9.19 -0.43 17.02
C ALA A 412 10.22 -1.48 17.44
N ALA A 413 10.89 -2.13 16.48
CA ALA A 413 11.94 -3.11 16.75
C ALA A 413 13.16 -2.47 17.43
N ILE A 414 13.61 -1.30 16.97
CA ILE A 414 14.72 -0.55 17.58
C ILE A 414 14.34 -0.12 19.01
N LYS A 415 13.13 0.40 19.21
CA LYS A 415 12.61 0.81 20.54
C LYS A 415 12.62 -0.34 21.54
N GLY A 416 12.05 -1.49 21.20
CA GLY A 416 12.05 -2.66 22.09
C GLY A 416 13.45 -3.23 22.35
N LEU A 417 14.35 -3.19 21.35
CA LEU A 417 15.75 -3.61 21.54
C LEU A 417 16.49 -2.65 22.47
N MET A 418 16.20 -1.35 22.41
CA MET A 418 16.77 -0.34 23.29
C MET A 418 16.25 -0.47 24.73
N GLY A 419 14.96 -0.70 24.96
CA GLY A 419 14.42 -0.95 26.32
C GLY A 419 15.10 -2.14 27.00
N ILE A 420 15.19 -3.27 26.28
CA ILE A 420 15.90 -4.47 26.76
C ILE A 420 17.39 -4.18 27.03
N LEU A 421 18.07 -3.37 26.21
CA LEU A 421 19.47 -2.97 26.43
C LEU A 421 19.66 -1.99 27.60
N HIS A 422 18.68 -1.14 27.88
CA HIS A 422 18.67 -0.26 29.05
C HIS A 422 18.29 -1.00 30.35
N GLY A 423 17.83 -2.25 30.25
CA GLY A 423 17.56 -3.13 31.39
C GLY A 423 16.13 -3.05 31.91
N ASP A 424 15.16 -2.75 31.04
CA ASP A 424 13.73 -2.73 31.36
C ASP A 424 13.23 -4.07 31.90
N GLN A 425 12.23 -4.01 32.77
CA GLN A 425 11.77 -5.12 33.61
C GLN A 425 10.24 -5.14 33.78
N GLY A 426 9.69 -6.30 34.16
CA GLY A 426 8.27 -6.47 34.44
C GLY A 426 7.40 -6.14 33.23
N ALA A 427 6.49 -5.17 33.39
CA ALA A 427 5.57 -4.77 32.34
C ALA A 427 6.26 -4.07 31.15
N ALA A 428 7.35 -3.31 31.38
CA ALA A 428 8.10 -2.66 30.30
C ALA A 428 8.74 -3.73 29.39
N LEU A 429 9.50 -4.67 29.99
CA LEU A 429 10.09 -5.81 29.28
C LEU A 429 9.05 -6.68 28.56
N ALA A 430 7.83 -6.80 29.10
CA ALA A 430 6.75 -7.51 28.42
C ALA A 430 6.27 -6.77 27.16
N ALA A 431 6.14 -5.43 27.25
CA ALA A 431 5.80 -4.58 26.11
C ALA A 431 6.92 -4.54 25.06
N ASP A 432 8.19 -4.43 25.45
CA ASP A 432 9.34 -4.49 24.54
C ASP A 432 9.34 -5.79 23.72
N LYS A 433 9.15 -6.93 24.40
CA LYS A 433 9.08 -8.24 23.78
C LYS A 433 7.90 -8.37 22.82
N ALA A 434 6.76 -7.77 23.15
CA ALA A 434 5.60 -7.72 22.27
C ALA A 434 5.88 -6.86 21.01
N MET A 435 6.51 -5.69 21.15
CA MET A 435 6.96 -4.86 20.03
C MET A 435 7.96 -5.61 19.13
N LEU A 436 8.88 -6.40 19.70
CA LEU A 436 9.82 -7.22 18.91
C LEU A 436 9.12 -8.32 18.11
N VAL A 437 8.05 -8.91 18.63
CA VAL A 437 7.28 -9.92 17.89
C VAL A 437 6.42 -9.25 16.82
N ALA A 438 5.71 -8.17 17.16
CA ALA A 438 4.88 -7.42 16.22
C ALA A 438 5.71 -6.89 15.03
N ALA A 439 6.82 -6.20 15.28
CA ALA A 439 7.70 -5.70 14.22
C ALA A 439 8.42 -6.82 13.44
N GLY A 440 8.69 -7.95 14.09
CA GLY A 440 9.15 -9.16 13.39
C GLY A 440 8.10 -9.73 12.44
N GLN A 441 6.82 -9.68 12.82
CA GLN A 441 5.71 -10.08 11.96
C GLN A 441 5.49 -9.07 10.82
N GLY A 442 5.59 -7.76 11.08
CA GLY A 442 5.48 -6.70 10.08
C GLY A 442 6.54 -6.80 8.98
N PHE A 443 7.83 -6.93 9.33
CA PHE A 443 8.88 -7.19 8.33
C PHE A 443 8.63 -8.47 7.49
N ALA A 444 7.99 -9.49 8.07
CA ALA A 444 7.63 -10.70 7.33
C ALA A 444 6.35 -10.53 6.50
N ALA A 445 5.46 -9.60 6.87
CA ALA A 445 4.32 -9.17 6.07
C ALA A 445 4.80 -8.36 4.86
N ASP A 446 5.61 -7.30 5.04
CA ASP A 446 6.28 -6.55 3.96
C ASP A 446 6.90 -7.50 2.92
N ALA A 447 7.69 -8.47 3.42
CA ALA A 447 8.34 -9.48 2.60
C ALA A 447 7.36 -10.40 1.85
N MET A 448 6.34 -10.93 2.54
CA MET A 448 5.29 -11.74 1.92
C MET A 448 4.52 -10.94 0.86
N ASP A 449 4.27 -9.68 1.12
CA ASP A 449 3.41 -8.82 0.31
C ASP A 449 4.12 -8.34 -0.96
N VAL A 450 5.35 -7.84 -0.86
CA VAL A 450 6.28 -7.66 -1.99
C VAL A 450 6.37 -8.95 -2.83
N SER A 451 6.48 -10.12 -2.17
CA SER A 451 6.53 -11.41 -2.88
C SER A 451 5.22 -11.76 -3.63
N GLY A 452 4.11 -11.25 -3.10
CA GLY A 452 2.79 -11.31 -3.73
C GLY A 452 2.67 -10.36 -4.91
N ASN A 453 3.40 -9.26 -4.94
CA ASN A 453 3.16 -8.13 -5.84
C ASN A 453 4.17 -7.97 -6.97
N ASN A 454 5.32 -8.63 -6.88
CA ASN A 454 6.36 -8.56 -7.89
C ASN A 454 6.51 -9.89 -8.66
N ILE A 455 6.95 -9.78 -9.91
CA ILE A 455 7.37 -10.89 -10.77
C ILE A 455 8.86 -10.69 -11.03
N ALA A 456 9.69 -11.60 -10.52
CA ALA A 456 11.12 -11.58 -10.76
C ALA A 456 11.46 -11.72 -12.25
N ILE A 457 12.66 -11.28 -12.65
CA ILE A 457 13.08 -11.25 -14.06
C ILE A 457 12.88 -12.60 -14.76
N GLY A 458 12.23 -12.57 -15.92
CA GLY A 458 11.94 -13.78 -16.71
C GLY A 458 10.68 -14.55 -16.29
N GLY A 459 9.82 -13.98 -15.45
CA GLY A 459 8.52 -14.56 -15.09
C GLY A 459 8.53 -15.48 -13.88
N ALA A 460 9.60 -15.47 -13.07
CA ALA A 460 9.66 -16.24 -11.84
C ALA A 460 8.86 -15.56 -10.72
N THR A 461 8.34 -16.34 -9.77
CA THR A 461 7.71 -15.79 -8.56
C THR A 461 8.75 -15.63 -7.47
N TYR A 462 8.48 -14.76 -6.51
CA TYR A 462 9.20 -14.75 -5.25
C TYR A 462 8.77 -15.91 -4.35
N VAL A 463 9.57 -16.17 -3.31
CA VAL A 463 9.30 -17.14 -2.25
C VAL A 463 9.25 -16.38 -0.94
N GLY A 464 8.04 -15.98 -0.52
CA GLY A 464 7.78 -15.05 0.59
C GLY A 464 8.56 -15.32 1.90
N SER A 465 8.72 -16.60 2.24
CA SER A 465 9.35 -17.06 3.48
C SER A 465 10.85 -17.41 3.35
N ALA A 466 11.53 -16.99 2.28
CA ALA A 466 12.93 -17.36 2.07
C ALA A 466 13.88 -16.59 3.00
N THR A 467 14.88 -17.29 3.53
CA THR A 467 15.94 -16.71 4.38
C THR A 467 17.30 -16.65 3.66
N THR A 468 17.34 -16.83 2.33
CA THR A 468 18.56 -16.60 1.52
C THR A 468 18.21 -16.03 0.15
N VAL A 469 19.03 -15.10 -0.35
CA VAL A 469 18.87 -14.50 -1.69
C VAL A 469 18.77 -15.56 -2.80
N SER A 470 19.53 -16.66 -2.66
CA SER A 470 19.54 -17.78 -3.61
C SER A 470 18.25 -18.60 -3.67
N THR A 471 17.37 -18.50 -2.66
CA THR A 471 16.09 -19.24 -2.56
C THR A 471 14.87 -18.32 -2.57
N ALA A 472 15.06 -17.00 -2.58
CA ALA A 472 13.99 -16.00 -2.59
C ALA A 472 13.16 -15.92 -3.90
N THR A 473 13.49 -16.72 -4.92
CA THR A 473 12.73 -16.83 -6.17
C THR A 473 12.54 -18.29 -6.56
N SER A 474 11.46 -18.59 -7.30
CA SER A 474 11.09 -19.94 -7.73
C SER A 474 12.11 -20.61 -8.68
N VAL A 475 13.06 -19.83 -9.20
CA VAL A 475 14.22 -20.29 -9.98
C VAL A 475 15.48 -20.00 -9.16
N HIS A 476 15.97 -21.00 -8.41
CA HIS A 476 17.10 -20.83 -7.51
C HIS A 476 18.33 -20.22 -8.21
N GLY A 477 18.93 -19.21 -7.58
CA GLY A 477 20.10 -18.50 -8.11
C GLY A 477 19.84 -17.48 -9.22
N LEU A 478 18.56 -17.21 -9.56
CA LEU A 478 18.18 -16.11 -10.46
C LEU A 478 18.54 -14.72 -9.89
N ALA A 479 18.42 -14.57 -8.57
CA ALA A 479 18.79 -13.36 -7.84
C ALA A 479 20.22 -13.44 -7.28
N GLN A 480 20.89 -12.30 -7.24
CA GLN A 480 22.29 -12.15 -6.83
C GLN A 480 22.43 -11.16 -5.68
N GLY A 481 23.11 -11.57 -4.60
CA GLY A 481 23.30 -10.74 -3.41
C GLY A 481 23.68 -11.57 -2.19
N THR A 482 23.75 -10.91 -1.04
CA THR A 482 24.15 -11.50 0.26
C THR A 482 23.33 -10.91 1.39
N ILE A 483 23.13 -11.69 2.46
CA ILE A 483 22.67 -11.20 3.77
C ILE A 483 23.85 -11.28 4.78
N PRO A 484 23.90 -10.40 5.80
CA PRO A 484 22.98 -9.29 6.05
C PRO A 484 23.15 -8.12 5.06
N VAL A 485 22.17 -7.22 5.05
CA VAL A 485 22.23 -5.98 4.27
C VAL A 485 23.31 -5.06 4.85
N THR A 486 24.15 -4.49 3.99
CA THR A 486 25.29 -3.65 4.41
C THR A 486 25.02 -2.17 4.18
N ALA A 487 25.66 -1.30 4.96
CA ALA A 487 25.48 0.15 4.95
C ALA A 487 25.86 0.85 3.61
N ASN A 488 26.42 0.14 2.63
CA ASN A 488 26.62 0.63 1.27
C ASN A 488 26.09 -0.39 0.25
N PRO A 489 24.77 -0.47 0.03
CA PRO A 489 24.18 -1.38 -0.94
C PRO A 489 24.67 -1.05 -2.36
N ASN A 490 25.18 -2.05 -3.08
CA ASN A 490 25.66 -1.86 -4.45
C ASN A 490 24.48 -1.94 -5.44
N ILE A 491 23.68 -0.87 -5.51
CA ILE A 491 22.47 -0.76 -6.34
C ILE A 491 22.77 -1.06 -7.83
N ALA A 492 23.96 -0.72 -8.32
CA ALA A 492 24.38 -0.98 -9.70
C ALA A 492 24.81 -2.43 -9.97
N ASN A 493 25.08 -3.23 -8.93
CA ASN A 493 25.62 -4.58 -9.08
C ASN A 493 25.41 -5.40 -7.79
N GLY A 494 24.21 -5.95 -7.58
CA GLY A 494 23.92 -6.89 -6.48
C GLY A 494 24.94 -8.04 -6.50
N THR A 495 25.85 -8.07 -5.52
CA THR A 495 27.23 -8.53 -5.75
C THR A 495 27.36 -10.05 -5.87
N GLY A 496 27.06 -10.58 -7.06
CA GLY A 496 27.22 -12.00 -7.43
C GLY A 496 28.02 -12.26 -8.71
N GLY A 497 28.33 -11.24 -9.52
CA GLY A 497 29.20 -11.42 -10.70
C GLY A 497 29.46 -10.13 -11.48
N THR A 498 30.68 -9.97 -12.02
CA THR A 498 30.95 -8.91 -13.00
C THR A 498 30.26 -9.24 -14.34
N ALA A 499 29.50 -8.29 -14.89
CA ALA A 499 29.01 -8.39 -16.26
C ALA A 499 30.19 -8.55 -17.23
N THR A 500 30.33 -9.73 -17.84
CA THR A 500 31.24 -9.91 -18.97
C THR A 500 30.73 -9.08 -20.14
N THR A 501 31.57 -8.18 -20.65
CA THR A 501 31.27 -7.34 -21.82
C THR A 501 30.67 -8.18 -22.94
N PRO A 502 29.56 -7.76 -23.58
CA PRO A 502 29.03 -8.45 -24.75
C PRO A 502 30.14 -8.58 -25.82
N PRO A 503 30.30 -9.75 -26.47
CA PRO A 503 31.30 -9.90 -27.51
C PRO A 503 30.98 -8.92 -28.63
N THR A 504 31.88 -7.97 -28.88
CA THR A 504 31.73 -6.97 -29.93
C THR A 504 31.63 -7.67 -31.29
N SER A 505 30.45 -7.62 -31.88
CA SER A 505 30.12 -8.26 -33.16
C SER A 505 30.83 -7.56 -34.32
N THR A 506 32.13 -7.83 -34.43
CA THR A 506 33.00 -7.31 -35.48
C THR A 506 32.59 -7.98 -36.80
N PRO A 507 32.24 -7.22 -37.86
CA PRO A 507 31.86 -7.82 -39.14
C PRO A 507 33.02 -8.63 -39.74
N PRO A 508 32.75 -9.75 -40.42
CA PRO A 508 33.80 -10.56 -41.05
C PRO A 508 34.36 -9.86 -42.29
N THR A 509 35.49 -9.17 -42.14
CA THR A 509 36.27 -8.61 -43.25
C THR A 509 37.56 -9.40 -43.49
N SER A 510 37.85 -9.68 -44.75
CA SER A 510 38.94 -10.56 -45.18
C SER A 510 40.31 -9.90 -45.14
N THR A 511 41.28 -10.53 -44.48
CA THR A 511 42.72 -10.45 -44.79
C THR A 511 43.02 -11.06 -46.18
N PRO A 512 44.20 -10.85 -46.82
CA PRO A 512 45.50 -10.36 -46.30
C PRO A 512 46.17 -9.28 -47.23
N PRO A 513 47.50 -9.00 -47.22
CA PRO A 513 48.55 -9.14 -46.18
C PRO A 513 49.42 -7.87 -45.91
N ALA A 514 50.09 -7.88 -44.74
CA ALA A 514 51.47 -7.41 -44.45
C ALA A 514 51.99 -5.98 -44.77
N SER A 515 52.50 -5.28 -43.74
CA SER A 515 53.83 -4.61 -43.73
C SER A 515 54.26 -4.24 -42.28
N THR A 516 55.51 -3.77 -42.08
CA THR A 516 56.25 -3.73 -40.80
C THR A 516 56.18 -2.41 -39.99
N PRO A 517 56.53 -2.42 -38.68
CA PRO A 517 56.47 -1.27 -37.76
C PRO A 517 57.81 -0.48 -37.71
N PRO A 518 57.98 0.68 -36.99
CA PRO A 518 58.22 0.68 -35.52
C PRO A 518 57.92 2.00 -34.73
N THR A 519 58.29 2.03 -33.42
CA THR A 519 58.65 3.20 -32.55
C THR A 519 57.57 4.25 -32.16
N SER A 520 57.61 4.95 -31.00
CA SER A 520 58.36 4.80 -29.71
C SER A 520 57.91 5.85 -28.66
N THR A 521 58.25 5.66 -27.36
CA THR A 521 58.24 6.66 -26.25
C THR A 521 56.89 7.32 -25.89
N GLY A 522 56.57 7.80 -24.68
CA GLY A 522 57.22 8.02 -23.37
C GLY A 522 56.32 9.02 -22.58
N ALA A 523 56.43 9.33 -21.29
CA ALA A 523 57.28 8.88 -20.18
C ALA A 523 56.55 9.14 -18.83
N CYS A 524 57.10 8.72 -17.70
CA CYS A 524 56.52 8.91 -16.36
C CYS A 524 56.72 10.34 -15.80
N HIS A 525 55.97 10.73 -14.76
CA HIS A 525 56.52 11.57 -13.67
C HIS A 525 55.82 11.34 -12.31
N SER A 526 56.47 11.79 -11.23
CA SER A 526 56.38 11.20 -9.89
C SER A 526 55.97 12.19 -8.77
N SER A 527 55.60 11.63 -7.59
CA SER A 527 55.70 12.23 -6.24
C SER A 527 54.66 13.30 -5.85
N CYS A 528 54.44 13.69 -4.57
CA CYS A 528 54.56 13.07 -3.23
C CYS A 528 53.98 14.05 -2.18
N GLY A 529 53.54 13.60 -1.00
CA GLY A 529 53.11 14.47 0.11
C GLY A 529 52.76 13.70 1.39
N ASN A 530 52.98 14.27 2.59
CA ASN A 530 52.90 13.56 3.87
C ASN A 530 52.65 14.49 5.09
N HIS A 531 52.29 13.91 6.24
CA HIS A 531 52.13 14.51 7.58
C HIS A 531 50.91 15.45 7.77
N HIS A 532 50.40 15.78 8.97
CA HIS A 532 50.78 15.51 10.37
C HIS A 532 49.55 15.05 11.22
N GLY A 533 49.72 14.80 12.52
CA GLY A 533 48.62 14.54 13.48
C GLY A 533 48.95 15.02 14.90
N HIS A 534 47.96 14.98 15.80
CA HIS A 534 48.06 15.26 17.26
C HIS A 534 46.93 14.52 18.02
N GLY A 535 47.06 14.40 19.34
CA GLY A 535 46.03 13.87 20.26
C GLY A 535 46.26 14.37 21.69
N HIS A 536 45.33 14.08 22.62
CA HIS A 536 45.43 14.38 24.05
C HIS A 536 44.48 13.49 24.88
N ASP A 537 44.88 13.18 26.12
CA ASP A 537 44.16 12.36 27.12
C ASP A 537 43.37 13.21 28.14
N HIS A 538 42.43 12.60 28.91
CA HIS A 538 42.51 12.49 30.39
C HIS A 538 41.21 11.98 31.10
N ASP A 539 41.39 10.92 31.90
CA ASP A 539 40.90 10.63 33.27
C ASP A 539 39.41 10.35 33.67
N ASP A 540 39.29 9.53 34.73
CA ASP A 540 38.09 8.94 35.35
C ASP A 540 37.40 9.78 36.46
N HIS A 541 36.17 9.38 36.88
CA HIS A 541 35.91 8.91 38.27
C HIS A 541 34.48 8.35 38.52
N HIS A 542 34.33 7.47 39.52
CA HIS A 542 33.10 6.75 39.93
C HIS A 542 32.13 7.55 40.83
N SER A 543 30.85 7.13 40.92
CA SER A 543 30.19 6.70 42.20
C SER A 543 28.72 6.22 42.07
N SER A 544 28.30 5.34 42.98
CA SER A 544 26.90 4.91 43.30
C SER A 544 26.89 4.33 44.72
N PRO A 545 25.80 4.45 45.54
CA PRO A 545 24.65 3.53 45.49
C PRO A 545 23.29 4.29 45.76
N ALA A 546 22.12 3.75 46.15
CA ALA A 546 21.76 2.45 46.75
C ALA A 546 20.29 2.01 46.53
N VAL A 547 19.94 0.88 47.16
CA VAL A 547 18.71 0.06 47.07
C VAL A 547 17.66 0.37 48.14
N ALA A 548 16.37 0.18 47.84
CA ALA A 548 15.33 -0.26 48.80
C ALA A 548 14.23 -1.08 48.08
N ALA A 549 13.56 -2.03 48.76
CA ALA A 549 12.60 -2.95 48.14
C ALA A 549 11.47 -3.40 49.11
N ASN A 550 10.32 -3.84 48.57
CA ASN A 550 9.44 -4.83 49.22
C ASN A 550 8.54 -5.59 48.21
N THR A 551 7.59 -6.42 48.68
CA THR A 551 7.22 -7.71 48.05
C THR A 551 5.72 -8.04 47.98
N SER A 552 5.39 -9.13 47.25
CA SER A 552 4.18 -10.00 47.38
C SER A 552 2.88 -9.52 46.68
N SER A 553 1.93 -10.38 46.24
CA SER A 553 1.93 -11.84 45.93
C SER A 553 0.58 -12.28 45.27
N HIS A 554 0.54 -13.52 44.73
CA HIS A 554 -0.64 -14.25 44.20
C HIS A 554 -1.27 -13.68 42.89
N GLY A 555 -1.85 -14.47 41.98
CA GLY A 555 -1.84 -15.95 41.83
C GLY A 555 -3.20 -16.54 41.42
N ALA A 556 -3.38 -16.95 40.16
CA ALA A 556 -4.54 -17.73 39.68
C ALA A 556 -4.23 -18.51 38.38
N ASP A 557 -4.54 -19.80 38.36
CA ASP A 557 -4.54 -20.67 37.16
C ASP A 557 -5.88 -20.56 36.40
N VAL A 558 -5.86 -20.50 35.07
CA VAL A 558 -7.05 -20.77 34.22
C VAL A 558 -6.66 -21.50 32.93
N ASN A 559 -6.87 -22.82 32.92
CA ASN A 559 -7.06 -23.73 31.78
C ASN A 559 -6.52 -23.32 30.38
N MET A 560 -5.33 -23.80 30.04
CA MET A 560 -4.97 -24.07 28.64
C MET A 560 -5.85 -25.19 28.06
N HIS A 561 -6.84 -24.88 27.21
CA HIS A 561 -7.30 -25.85 26.19
C HIS A 561 -8.05 -25.30 24.97
N GLN A 562 -8.03 -23.98 24.71
CA GLN A 562 -8.83 -23.37 23.63
C GLN A 562 -8.06 -22.41 22.69
N LEU A 563 -6.72 -22.35 22.76
CA LEU A 563 -5.86 -21.66 21.79
C LEU A 563 -5.22 -22.65 20.81
N MET A 564 -5.96 -23.07 19.79
CA MET A 564 -5.42 -23.61 18.52
C MET A 564 -6.42 -23.34 17.39
N HIS A 565 -6.49 -22.08 16.96
CA HIS A 565 -6.93 -21.57 15.64
C HIS A 565 -6.87 -20.02 15.68
N ALA A 566 -5.71 -19.49 16.09
CA ALA A 566 -5.29 -18.17 15.63
C ALA A 566 -4.52 -18.42 14.34
N GLU A 567 -5.25 -18.49 13.22
CA GLU A 567 -4.60 -18.59 11.91
C GLU A 567 -3.81 -17.31 11.67
N ALA A 568 -2.61 -17.44 11.09
CA ALA A 568 -1.88 -16.29 10.63
C ALA A 568 -2.62 -15.71 9.42
N ILE A 569 -3.43 -14.69 9.66
CA ILE A 569 -3.76 -13.71 8.62
C ILE A 569 -2.41 -13.16 8.18
N ALA A 570 -1.92 -13.64 7.04
CA ALA A 570 -0.92 -12.89 6.31
C ALA A 570 -1.62 -11.59 5.90
N HIS A 571 -1.09 -10.45 6.35
CA HIS A 571 -1.54 -9.15 5.88
C HIS A 571 -1.10 -9.00 4.41
N GLN A 572 -1.86 -9.65 3.53
CA GLN A 572 -1.97 -9.22 2.14
C GLN A 572 -2.78 -7.94 2.18
N MET A 573 -2.08 -6.81 2.23
CA MET A 573 -2.65 -5.53 1.81
C MET A 573 -3.09 -5.79 0.37
N HIS A 574 -4.36 -5.58 0.03
CA HIS A 574 -4.93 -6.08 -1.22
C HIS A 574 -4.76 -5.03 -2.31
N TRP A 575 -3.49 -4.78 -2.68
CA TRP A 575 -3.04 -3.82 -3.69
C TRP A 575 -4.07 -3.59 -4.79
N ALA A 576 -4.76 -2.46 -4.63
CA ALA A 576 -5.88 -2.01 -5.44
C ALA A 576 -5.55 -1.97 -6.93
#